data_AF-A0A6B3I1F2-F1
#
_entry.id   AF-A0A6B3I1F2-F1
#
_cell.length_a   1.000
_cell.length_b   1.000
_cell.length_c   1.000
_cell.angle_alpha   90.00
_cell.angle_beta   90.00
_cell.angle_gamma   90.00
#
_symmetry.space_group_name_H-M   'P 1'
#
loop_
_entity.id
_entity.type
_entity.pdbx_description
1 polymer ?
#
loop_
_entity_poly.entity_id
_entity_poly.type
_entity_poly.pdbx_seq_one_letter_code
_entity_poly.pdbx_strand_id
1 'polypeptide(L)'
;QIRDAGIPLVVVEPAKGLDDVGRRIDTVAEVLGVPAAGTELKERTESRIAAVQKTIPDHADGKKPRVAFLYLRGSASVYLLGGAESGASSLLEAAGAVDAGKTSGLDKDFTAITSEALAKAAPDAILLMSKGLDSVGGMDG
;
A
#
# COMPACT_ATOMS: atom_id res chain seq x y z
N GLN A 1 -19.04 11.11 -19.47
CA GLN A 1 -19.56 9.89 -20.12
C GLN A 1 -20.48 9.09 -19.20
N ILE A 2 -20.03 8.54 -18.06
CA ILE A 2 -20.89 7.74 -17.17
C ILE A 2 -22.02 8.56 -16.53
N ARG A 3 -21.71 9.75 -15.97
CA ARG A 3 -22.75 10.66 -15.43
C ARG A 3 -23.73 11.12 -16.51
N ASP A 4 -23.20 11.43 -17.70
CA ASP A 4 -24.00 11.93 -18.83
C ASP A 4 -24.99 10.89 -19.36
N ALA A 5 -24.78 9.60 -19.05
CA ALA A 5 -25.70 8.52 -19.36
C ALA A 5 -26.86 8.38 -18.35
N GLY A 6 -26.97 9.29 -17.37
CA GLY A 6 -28.00 9.25 -16.33
C GLY A 6 -27.78 8.21 -15.24
N ILE A 7 -26.58 7.61 -15.19
CA ILE A 7 -26.23 6.59 -14.19
C ILE A 7 -25.80 7.29 -12.90
N PRO A 8 -26.41 6.97 -11.73
CA PRO A 8 -25.96 7.46 -10.44
C PRO A 8 -24.49 7.09 -10.21
N LEU A 9 -23.65 8.10 -9.97
CA LEU A 9 -22.22 7.93 -9.76
C LEU A 9 -21.82 8.54 -8.42
N VAL A 10 -21.31 7.70 -7.54
CA VAL A 10 -20.67 8.12 -6.29
C VAL A 10 -19.15 7.98 -6.44
N VAL A 11 -18.43 9.03 -6.08
CA VAL A 11 -16.96 9.03 -6.05
C VAL A 11 -16.53 9.00 -4.60
N VAL A 12 -15.76 7.96 -4.24
CA VAL A 12 -15.19 7.80 -2.90
C VAL A 12 -13.77 8.33 -2.92
N GLU A 13 -13.38 9.07 -1.89
CA GLU A 13 -12.01 9.58 -1.77
C GLU A 13 -10.98 8.44 -1.72
N PRO A 14 -9.79 8.63 -2.32
CA PRO A 14 -8.69 7.68 -2.18
C PRO A 14 -8.30 7.47 -0.72
N ALA A 15 -7.91 6.24 -0.38
CA ALA A 15 -7.33 5.95 0.92
C ALA A 15 -5.84 6.28 0.86
N LYS A 16 -5.34 6.90 1.93
CA LYS A 16 -3.92 7.21 2.12
C LYS A 16 -3.32 6.36 3.24
N GLY A 17 -4.14 5.91 4.19
CA GLY A 17 -3.70 5.08 5.31
C GLY A 17 -4.69 4.01 5.72
N LEU A 18 -4.29 3.20 6.72
CA LEU A 18 -5.17 2.17 7.29
C LEU A 18 -6.34 2.76 8.08
N ASP A 19 -6.18 3.96 8.61
CA ASP A 19 -7.21 4.76 9.28
C ASP A 19 -8.37 5.16 8.35
N ASP A 20 -8.14 5.22 7.03
CA ASP A 20 -9.19 5.47 6.04
C ASP A 20 -10.13 4.27 5.81
N VAL A 21 -9.75 3.06 6.24
CA VAL A 21 -10.50 1.83 5.93
C VAL A 21 -11.91 1.90 6.51
N GLY A 22 -12.05 2.27 7.78
CA GLY A 22 -13.35 2.39 8.45
C GLY A 22 -14.26 3.41 7.76
N ARG A 23 -13.73 4.60 7.47
CA ARG A 23 -14.47 5.66 6.77
C ARG A 23 -14.98 5.22 5.40
N ARG A 24 -14.19 4.45 4.66
CA ARG A 24 -14.59 3.94 3.34
C ARG A 24 -15.65 2.85 3.45
N ILE A 25 -15.59 2.00 4.47
CA ILE A 25 -16.65 1.03 4.77
C ILE A 25 -17.96 1.78 5.04
N ASP A 26 -17.93 2.80 5.91
CA ASP A 26 -19.11 3.60 6.25
C ASP A 26 -19.70 4.27 5.00
N THR A 27 -18.85 4.89 4.17
CA THR A 27 -19.27 5.58 2.94
C THR A 27 -19.98 4.62 1.97
N VAL A 28 -19.41 3.42 1.75
CA VAL A 28 -20.02 2.44 0.84
C VAL A 28 -21.32 1.89 1.42
N ALA A 29 -21.37 1.63 2.73
CA ALA A 29 -22.57 1.11 3.38
C ALA A 29 -23.72 2.12 3.35
N GLU A 30 -23.43 3.41 3.53
CA GLU A 30 -24.40 4.50 3.41
C GLU A 30 -24.98 4.57 1.99
N VAL A 31 -24.10 4.56 0.96
CA VAL A 31 -24.50 4.61 -0.45
C VAL A 31 -25.39 3.43 -0.84
N LEU A 32 -25.15 2.26 -0.26
CA LEU A 32 -25.90 1.04 -0.52
C LEU A 32 -27.14 0.88 0.40
N GLY A 33 -27.35 1.76 1.38
CA GLY A 33 -28.48 1.69 2.31
C GLY A 33 -28.40 0.52 3.31
N VAL A 34 -27.18 0.06 3.67
CA VAL A 34 -26.93 -1.09 4.55
C VAL A 34 -26.07 -0.75 5.77
N PRO A 35 -26.44 0.27 6.58
CA PRO A 35 -25.59 0.78 7.67
C PRO A 35 -25.22 -0.29 8.70
N ALA A 36 -26.14 -1.20 9.04
CA ALA A 36 -25.87 -2.28 10.00
C ALA A 36 -24.75 -3.22 9.53
N ALA A 37 -24.74 -3.59 8.24
CA ALA A 37 -23.67 -4.41 7.66
C ALA A 37 -22.35 -3.63 7.57
N GLY A 38 -22.42 -2.31 7.35
CA GLY A 38 -21.27 -1.41 7.41
C GLY A 38 -20.60 -1.43 8.78
N THR A 39 -21.38 -1.24 9.86
CA THR A 39 -20.89 -1.29 11.24
C THR A 39 -20.22 -2.63 11.55
N GLU A 40 -20.88 -3.75 11.23
CA GLU A 40 -20.31 -5.08 11.47
C GLU A 40 -18.97 -5.28 10.71
N LEU A 41 -18.91 -4.86 9.45
CA LEU A 41 -17.69 -4.97 8.64
C LEU A 41 -16.56 -4.09 9.19
N LYS A 42 -16.88 -2.87 9.62
CA LYS A 42 -15.93 -1.92 10.19
C LYS A 42 -15.33 -2.46 11.48
N GLU A 43 -16.16 -2.84 12.45
CA GLU A 43 -15.71 -3.38 13.73
C GLU A 43 -14.83 -4.63 13.55
N ARG A 44 -15.26 -5.56 12.69
CA ARG A 44 -14.48 -6.77 12.38
C ARG A 44 -13.12 -6.42 11.76
N THR A 45 -13.08 -5.45 10.86
CA THR A 45 -11.85 -5.07 10.15
C THR A 45 -10.87 -4.37 11.08
N GLU A 46 -11.34 -3.39 11.85
CA GLU A 46 -10.53 -2.65 12.83
C GLU A 46 -10.00 -3.60 13.92
N SER A 47 -10.84 -4.52 14.41
CA SER A 47 -10.42 -5.54 15.39
C SER A 47 -9.30 -6.43 14.86
N ARG A 48 -9.39 -6.88 13.60
CA ARG A 48 -8.35 -7.72 12.97
C ARG A 48 -7.05 -6.96 12.76
N ILE A 49 -7.11 -5.71 12.30
CA ILE A 49 -5.93 -4.85 12.14
C ILE A 49 -5.26 -4.65 13.50
N ALA A 50 -6.03 -4.27 14.53
CA ALA A 50 -5.50 -4.07 15.88
C ALA A 50 -4.91 -5.34 16.48
N ALA A 51 -5.52 -6.51 16.23
CA ALA A 51 -5.00 -7.79 16.69
C ALA A 51 -3.64 -8.13 16.04
N VAL A 52 -3.51 -7.92 14.72
CA VAL A 52 -2.24 -8.17 14.02
C VAL A 52 -1.18 -7.15 14.42
N GLN A 53 -1.51 -5.88 14.60
CA GLN A 53 -0.55 -4.87 15.03
C GLN A 53 0.11 -5.19 16.37
N LYS A 54 -0.61 -5.83 17.29
CA LYS A 54 -0.06 -6.30 18.58
C LYS A 54 0.93 -7.47 18.44
N THR A 55 0.95 -8.13 17.29
CA THR A 55 1.84 -9.26 17.02
C THR A 55 3.14 -8.82 16.35
N ILE A 56 3.22 -7.57 15.90
CA ILE A 56 4.41 -6.99 15.27
C ILE A 56 5.48 -6.84 16.36
N PRO A 57 6.68 -7.44 16.19
CA PRO A 57 7.73 -7.34 17.18
C PRO A 57 8.17 -5.89 17.40
N ASP A 58 8.27 -5.49 18.66
CA ASP A 58 9.05 -4.32 19.02
C ASP A 58 10.53 -4.65 18.79
N HIS A 59 11.15 -4.01 17.80
CA HIS A 59 12.58 -4.15 17.58
C HIS A 59 13.33 -3.52 18.76
N ALA A 60 13.82 -4.36 19.68
CA ALA A 60 14.45 -3.94 20.94
C ALA A 60 15.62 -2.95 20.77
N ASP A 61 16.32 -3.03 19.64
CA ASP A 61 17.42 -2.12 19.29
C ASP A 61 16.95 -0.82 18.59
N GLY A 62 15.64 -0.62 18.46
CA GLY A 62 15.02 0.47 17.68
C GLY A 62 15.18 0.32 16.17
N LYS A 63 15.85 -0.73 15.69
CA LYS A 63 16.16 -0.96 14.27
C LYS A 63 15.02 -1.70 13.57
N LYS A 64 14.11 -0.92 12.99
CA LYS A 64 13.06 -1.42 12.08
C LYS A 64 13.67 -1.81 10.72
N PRO A 65 13.21 -2.89 10.07
CA PRO A 65 13.68 -3.28 8.75
C PRO A 65 13.32 -2.21 7.72
N ARG A 66 14.28 -1.86 6.87
CA ARG A 66 14.08 -0.95 5.73
C ARG A 66 13.54 -1.77 4.57
N VAL A 67 12.38 -1.42 4.05
CA VAL A 67 11.74 -2.17 2.96
C VAL A 67 11.52 -1.25 1.76
N ALA A 68 11.98 -1.68 0.59
CA ALA A 68 11.67 -1.01 -0.67
C ALA A 68 10.49 -1.70 -1.34
N PHE A 69 9.50 -0.93 -1.79
CA PHE A 69 8.43 -1.43 -2.65
C PHE A 69 8.84 -1.29 -4.11
N LEU A 70 8.86 -2.41 -4.85
CA LEU A 70 9.05 -2.36 -6.30
C LEU A 70 7.75 -2.77 -7.01
N TYR A 71 7.36 -1.93 -7.97
CA TYR A 71 6.24 -2.18 -8.85
C TYR A 71 6.75 -2.65 -10.22
N LEU A 72 6.42 -3.89 -10.56
CA LEU A 72 6.92 -4.57 -11.75
C LEU A 72 5.78 -4.90 -12.71
N ARG A 73 6.02 -4.66 -14.00
CA ARG A 73 5.15 -5.09 -15.11
C ARG A 73 6.01 -5.35 -16.34
N GLY A 74 6.62 -6.55 -16.39
CA GLY A 74 7.63 -6.90 -17.40
C GLY A 74 7.13 -6.80 -18.84
N SER A 75 5.89 -7.23 -19.10
CA SER A 75 5.27 -7.11 -20.43
C SER A 75 5.15 -5.67 -20.95
N ALA A 76 5.19 -4.68 -20.06
CA ALA A 76 5.13 -3.25 -20.39
C ALA A 76 6.48 -2.54 -20.16
N SER A 77 7.54 -3.28 -19.82
CA SER A 77 8.85 -2.74 -19.44
C SER A 77 8.77 -1.69 -18.31
N VAL A 78 7.83 -1.86 -17.38
CA VAL A 78 7.65 -0.94 -16.24
C VAL A 78 8.32 -1.54 -15.02
N TYR A 79 9.35 -0.84 -14.53
CA TYR A 79 10.11 -1.21 -13.35
C TYR A 79 10.28 0.04 -12.48
N LEU A 80 9.50 0.12 -11.39
CA LEU A 80 9.40 1.32 -10.57
C LEU A 80 9.75 1.02 -9.11
N LEU A 81 10.44 1.96 -8.47
CA LEU A 81 10.65 2.04 -7.03
C LEU A 81 9.65 3.02 -6.43
N GLY A 82 8.91 2.58 -5.41
CA GLY A 82 7.96 3.41 -4.69
C GLY A 82 8.66 4.47 -3.84
N GLY A 83 8.12 5.70 -3.86
CA GLY A 83 8.49 6.79 -2.95
C GLY A 83 7.40 7.08 -1.92
N ALA A 84 7.50 8.25 -1.31
CA ALA A 84 6.64 8.71 -0.20
C ALA A 84 5.13 8.69 -0.52
N GLU A 85 4.77 8.90 -1.79
CA GLU A 85 3.38 8.98 -2.25
C GLU A 85 2.93 7.70 -2.99
N SER A 86 3.70 6.60 -2.92
CA SER A 86 3.41 5.35 -3.63
C SER A 86 2.14 4.62 -3.13
N GLY A 87 1.64 5.01 -1.96
CA GLY A 87 0.60 4.28 -1.22
C GLY A 87 1.12 3.03 -0.50
N ALA A 88 2.37 2.63 -0.71
CA ALA A 88 2.99 1.50 0.00
C ALA A 88 3.49 1.90 1.40
N SER A 89 3.84 3.18 1.61
CA SER A 89 4.41 3.66 2.88
C SER A 89 3.52 3.34 4.07
N SER A 90 2.21 3.55 3.97
CA SER A 90 1.27 3.27 5.08
C SER A 90 1.21 1.78 5.42
N LEU A 91 1.29 0.89 4.42
CA LEU A 91 1.35 -0.55 4.65
C LEU A 91 2.67 -0.95 5.31
N LEU A 92 3.80 -0.45 4.82
CA LEU A 92 5.13 -0.76 5.36
C LEU A 92 5.24 -0.31 6.82
N GLU A 93 4.85 0.94 7.10
CA GLU A 93 4.88 1.51 8.45
C GLU A 93 3.92 0.76 9.40
N ALA A 94 2.73 0.40 8.92
CA ALA A 94 1.78 -0.40 9.69
C ALA A 94 2.25 -1.83 9.97
N ALA A 95 3.14 -2.38 9.13
CA ALA A 95 3.78 -3.67 9.31
C ALA A 95 5.07 -3.60 10.16
N GLY A 96 5.41 -2.42 10.70
CA GLY A 96 6.59 -2.21 11.55
C GLY A 96 7.89 -1.92 10.78
N ALA A 97 7.81 -1.76 9.46
CA ALA A 97 8.97 -1.44 8.63
C ALA A 97 9.18 0.07 8.46
N VAL A 98 10.36 0.44 7.95
CA VAL A 98 10.67 1.77 7.43
C VAL A 98 10.59 1.72 5.91
N ASP A 99 9.87 2.65 5.30
CA ASP A 99 9.87 2.80 3.84
C ASP A 99 11.25 3.31 3.37
N ALA A 100 11.99 2.42 2.70
CA ALA A 100 13.33 2.70 2.20
C ALA A 100 13.33 3.75 1.09
N GLY A 101 12.30 3.75 0.23
CA GLY A 101 12.16 4.72 -0.86
C GLY A 101 11.91 6.12 -0.32
N LYS A 102 10.91 6.26 0.55
CA LYS A 102 10.60 7.52 1.25
C LYS A 102 11.81 8.06 2.01
N THR A 103 12.47 7.24 2.83
CA THR A 103 13.63 7.71 3.63
C THR A 103 14.88 8.00 2.80
N SER A 104 14.95 7.53 1.55
CA SER A 104 16.02 7.87 0.62
C SER A 104 15.81 9.19 -0.14
N GLY A 105 14.70 9.88 0.13
CA GLY A 105 14.35 11.16 -0.50
C GLY A 105 13.62 11.01 -1.84
N LEU A 106 12.91 9.89 -2.05
CA LEU A 106 11.97 9.78 -3.16
C LEU A 106 10.62 10.36 -2.71
N ASP A 107 10.40 11.64 -2.98
CA ASP A 107 9.19 12.36 -2.53
C ASP A 107 7.97 12.13 -3.43
N LYS A 108 8.17 11.56 -4.63
CA LYS A 108 7.09 11.26 -5.60
C LYS A 108 6.45 9.90 -5.31
N ASP A 109 5.43 9.56 -6.09
CA ASP A 109 4.77 8.26 -6.07
C ASP A 109 5.74 7.14 -6.49
N PHE A 110 6.32 7.27 -7.68
CA PHE A 110 7.18 6.26 -8.27
C PHE A 110 8.34 6.90 -9.03
N THR A 111 9.49 6.24 -8.97
CA THR A 111 10.67 6.57 -9.76
C THR A 111 11.12 5.33 -10.53
N ALA A 112 11.69 5.50 -11.73
CA ALA A 112 12.29 4.39 -12.46
C ALA A 112 13.35 3.70 -11.61
N ILE A 113 13.39 2.36 -11.64
CA ILE A 113 14.42 1.63 -10.90
C ILE A 113 15.78 1.85 -11.58
N THR A 114 16.74 2.38 -10.83
CA THR A 114 18.14 2.46 -11.23
C THR A 114 19.01 1.87 -10.12
N SER A 115 20.23 1.44 -10.47
CA SER A 115 21.18 0.93 -9.50
C SER A 115 21.50 1.97 -8.41
N GLU A 116 21.59 3.24 -8.77
CA GLU A 116 21.83 4.35 -7.85
C GLU A 116 20.64 4.57 -6.91
N ALA A 117 19.41 4.57 -7.44
CA ALA A 117 18.21 4.74 -6.64
C ALA A 117 18.04 3.62 -5.61
N LEU A 118 18.28 2.37 -6.02
CA LEU A 118 18.20 1.22 -5.12
C LEU A 118 19.34 1.19 -4.10
N ALA A 119 20.57 1.51 -4.52
CA ALA A 119 21.71 1.62 -3.60
C ALA A 119 21.51 2.72 -2.55
N LYS A 120 20.93 3.87 -2.94
CA LYS A 120 20.58 4.94 -2.02
C LYS A 120 19.45 4.55 -1.06
N ALA A 121 18.47 3.79 -1.55
CA ALA A 121 17.40 3.26 -0.71
C ALA A 121 17.92 2.30 0.37
N ALA A 122 18.95 1.51 0.06
CA ALA A 122 19.58 0.55 0.96
C ALA A 122 18.54 -0.26 1.77
N PRO A 123 17.64 -1.00 1.09
CA PRO A 123 16.63 -1.80 1.78
C PRO A 123 17.23 -3.11 2.34
N ASP A 124 16.73 -3.54 3.50
CA ASP A 124 16.97 -4.87 4.07
C ASP A 124 16.11 -5.94 3.39
N ALA A 125 14.95 -5.55 2.85
CA ALA A 125 14.05 -6.42 2.12
C ALA A 125 13.32 -5.70 0.98
N ILE A 126 12.84 -6.48 0.01
CA ILE A 126 12.07 -5.98 -1.13
C ILE A 126 10.64 -6.51 -1.04
N LEU A 127 9.67 -5.61 -1.11
CA LEU A 127 8.26 -5.94 -1.24
C LEU A 127 7.83 -5.87 -2.71
N LEU A 128 7.19 -6.93 -3.20
CA LEU A 128 6.71 -7.08 -4.57
C LEU A 128 5.25 -7.53 -4.57
N MET A 129 4.55 -7.27 -5.67
CA MET A 129 3.30 -7.95 -5.99
C MET A 129 3.62 -9.26 -6.72
N SER A 130 3.05 -10.39 -6.31
CA SER A 130 3.35 -11.71 -6.89
C SER A 130 3.18 -11.74 -8.42
N LYS A 131 2.06 -11.19 -8.93
CA LYS A 131 1.85 -11.08 -10.39
C LYS A 131 2.87 -10.18 -11.09
N GLY A 132 3.38 -9.18 -10.40
CA GLY A 132 4.45 -8.33 -10.91
C GLY A 132 5.77 -9.10 -11.03
N LEU A 133 6.12 -9.89 -10.01
CA LEU A 133 7.29 -10.78 -10.03
C LEU A 133 7.17 -11.84 -11.13
N ASP A 134 6.02 -12.49 -11.26
CA ASP A 134 5.79 -13.48 -12.33
C ASP A 134 5.94 -12.84 -13.72
N SER A 135 5.52 -11.58 -13.88
CA SER A 135 5.58 -10.87 -15.16
C SER A 135 6.98 -10.59 -15.67
N VAL A 136 8.00 -10.72 -14.81
CA VAL A 136 9.42 -10.54 -15.16
C VAL A 136 10.18 -11.85 -15.22
N GLY A 137 9.52 -13.01 -15.05
CA GLY A 137 10.19 -14.32 -15.08
C GLY A 137 10.39 -14.98 -13.71
N GLY A 138 9.78 -14.43 -12.66
CA GLY A 138 9.94 -14.96 -11.30
C GLY A 138 11.26 -14.54 -10.67
N MET A 139 11.77 -15.33 -9.72
CA MET A 139 13.05 -15.04 -9.04
C MET A 139 14.27 -15.16 -9.96
N ASP A 140 14.15 -15.94 -11.04
CA ASP A 140 15.21 -16.18 -12.02
C ASP A 140 15.18 -15.19 -13.20
N GLY A 141 14.16 -14.32 -13.22
CA GLY A 141 13.82 -13.42 -14.33
C GLY A 141 14.78 -12.27 -14.58
#